data_AF-A0A321LG72-F1
#
_entry.id   AF-A0A321LG72-F1
#
_cell.length_a   1.000
_cell.length_b   1.000
_cell.length_c   1.000
_cell.angle_alpha   90.00
_cell.angle_beta   90.00
_cell.angle_gamma   90.00
#
_symmetry.space_group_name_H-M   'P 1'
#
loop_
_entity.id
_entity.type
_entity.pdbx_description
1 polymer ?
#
loop_
_entity_poly.entity_id
_entity_poly.type
_entity_poly.pdbx_seq_one_letter_code
_entity_poly.pdbx_strand_id
1 'polypeptide(L)'
;MSPQNLASVLSRVVEAKAEYDIRLLAQQLGTNYRSLMYWLRGERHLPAYLLPQICVLLKNYEAMDFLESQAGRVAFKIPEPLPTSEKEFRAISNLIREVGEALESVADTLADGVVEEKELRETVPKLEAVIQECASLKYLLEEIYKRRKKKEKK
;
A
#
# COMPACT_ATOMS: atom_id res chain seq x y z
N MET A 1 9.16 9.55 -13.92
CA MET A 1 8.57 10.02 -12.65
C MET A 1 7.75 11.26 -12.96
N SER A 2 6.42 11.18 -12.90
CA SER A 2 5.58 12.37 -13.00
C SER A 2 5.80 13.22 -11.75
N PRO A 3 5.84 14.56 -11.86
CA PRO A 3 5.96 15.44 -10.71
C PRO A 3 4.77 15.16 -9.77
N GLN A 4 5.06 14.80 -8.51
CA GLN A 4 4.02 14.73 -7.48
C GLN A 4 3.37 16.11 -7.40
N ASN A 5 2.09 16.18 -7.71
CA ASN A 5 1.28 17.39 -7.59
C ASN A 5 0.28 17.23 -6.45
N LEU A 6 -0.25 18.34 -5.94
CA LEU A 6 -1.19 18.32 -4.80
C LEU A 6 -2.38 17.38 -5.05
N ALA A 7 -2.88 17.31 -6.28
CA ALA A 7 -3.97 16.42 -6.67
C ALA A 7 -3.61 14.94 -6.48
N SER A 8 -2.41 14.53 -6.90
CA SER A 8 -1.92 13.15 -6.73
C SER A 8 -1.76 12.75 -5.25
N VAL A 9 -1.30 13.68 -4.40
CA VAL A 9 -1.20 13.46 -2.96
C VAL A 9 -2.60 13.31 -2.36
N LEU A 10 -3.52 14.21 -2.69
CA LEU A 10 -4.90 14.17 -2.22
C LEU A 10 -5.65 12.91 -2.68
N SER A 11 -5.51 12.49 -3.94
CA SER A 11 -6.12 11.25 -4.44
C SER A 11 -5.64 10.05 -3.63
N ARG A 12 -4.32 9.92 -3.42
CA ARG A 12 -3.75 8.84 -2.61
C ARG A 12 -4.26 8.86 -1.16
N VAL A 13 -4.31 10.04 -0.54
CA VAL A 13 -4.78 10.20 0.85
C VAL A 13 -6.26 9.80 0.98
N VAL A 14 -7.08 10.19 0.01
CA VAL A 14 -8.50 9.83 -0.05
C VAL A 14 -8.68 8.34 -0.29
N GLU A 15 -7.95 7.75 -1.24
CA GLU A 15 -7.97 6.31 -1.55
C GLU A 15 -7.51 5.43 -0.38
N ALA A 16 -6.42 5.82 0.31
CA ALA A 16 -5.92 5.10 1.47
C ALA A 16 -6.87 5.12 2.68
N LYS A 17 -7.78 6.09 2.71
CA LYS A 17 -8.85 6.23 3.71
C LYS A 17 -10.22 5.79 3.17
N ALA A 18 -10.31 5.30 1.93
CA ALA A 18 -11.55 5.01 1.20
C ALA A 18 -12.34 3.80 1.70
N GLU A 19 -12.13 3.37 2.95
CA GLU A 19 -13.25 2.84 3.73
C GLU A 19 -14.37 3.91 3.89
N TYR A 20 -14.04 5.19 3.73
CA TYR A 20 -15.01 6.29 3.70
C TYR A 20 -15.57 6.54 2.29
N ASP A 21 -16.90 6.57 2.20
CA ASP A 21 -17.65 6.96 1.00
C ASP A 21 -17.26 8.39 0.59
N ILE A 22 -16.66 8.53 -0.60
CA ILE A 22 -16.25 9.83 -1.17
C ILE A 22 -17.45 10.80 -1.25
N ARG A 23 -18.68 10.28 -1.35
CA ARG A 23 -19.90 11.11 -1.31
C ARG A 23 -20.12 11.74 0.06
N LEU A 24 -19.83 11.01 1.13
CA LEU A 24 -19.91 11.54 2.50
C LEU A 24 -18.86 12.64 2.72
N LEU A 25 -17.64 12.44 2.21
CA LEU A 25 -16.61 13.47 2.25
C LEU A 25 -17.04 14.74 1.51
N ALA A 26 -17.61 14.59 0.31
CA ALA A 26 -18.13 15.74 -0.44
C ALA A 26 -19.23 16.48 0.33
N GLN A 27 -20.15 15.74 0.97
CA GLN A 27 -21.21 16.31 1.80
C GLN A 27 -20.65 17.07 3.01
N GLN A 28 -19.67 16.50 3.72
CA GLN A 28 -19.03 17.13 4.88
C GLN A 28 -18.24 18.40 4.50
N LEU A 29 -17.70 18.44 3.28
CA LEU A 29 -17.02 19.61 2.71
C LEU A 29 -18.00 20.65 2.13
N GLY A 30 -19.31 20.39 2.18
CA GLY A 30 -20.32 21.27 1.60
C GLY A 30 -20.19 21.41 0.08
N THR A 31 -19.67 20.39 -0.61
CA THR A 31 -19.41 20.42 -2.05
C THR A 31 -20.10 19.27 -2.79
N ASN A 32 -20.11 19.35 -4.12
CA ASN A 32 -20.63 18.29 -4.97
C ASN A 32 -19.56 17.21 -5.18
N TYR A 33 -19.95 15.94 -5.10
CA TYR A 33 -19.12 14.78 -5.43
C TYR A 33 -18.36 14.95 -6.76
N ARG A 34 -19.02 15.45 -7.82
CA ARG A 34 -18.35 15.68 -9.11
C ARG A 34 -17.23 16.72 -9.01
N SER A 35 -17.46 17.81 -8.29
CA SER A 35 -16.44 18.85 -8.07
C SER A 35 -15.24 18.27 -7.33
N LEU A 36 -15.50 17.48 -6.28
CA LEU A 36 -14.45 16.79 -5.52
C LEU A 36 -13.64 15.85 -6.42
N MET A 37 -14.30 15.05 -7.27
CA MET A 37 -13.62 14.16 -8.21
C MET A 37 -12.76 14.91 -9.22
N TYR A 38 -13.24 16.04 -9.75
CA TYR A 38 -12.45 16.88 -10.66
C TYR A 38 -11.18 17.43 -10.00
N TRP A 39 -11.23 17.75 -8.71
CA TRP A 39 -10.06 18.21 -7.96
C TRP A 39 -9.07 17.08 -7.70
N LEU A 40 -9.55 15.89 -7.30
CA LEU A 40 -8.69 14.74 -7.02
C LEU A 40 -7.97 14.24 -8.28
N ARG A 41 -8.62 14.32 -9.44
CA ARG A 41 -8.02 13.98 -10.74
C ARG A 41 -7.08 15.05 -11.29
N GLY A 42 -7.03 16.23 -10.65
CA GLY A 42 -6.23 17.36 -11.14
C GLY A 42 -6.79 18.04 -12.39
N GLU A 43 -8.04 17.74 -12.76
CA GLU A 43 -8.74 18.38 -13.90
C GLU A 43 -9.13 19.83 -13.57
N ARG A 44 -9.30 20.15 -12.28
CA ARG A 44 -9.56 21.52 -11.78
C ARG A 44 -8.75 21.83 -10.54
N HIS A 45 -8.44 23.10 -10.33
CA HIS A 45 -7.80 23.56 -9.10
C HIS A 45 -8.73 23.43 -7.90
N LEU A 46 -8.20 22.85 -6.81
CA LEU A 46 -8.88 22.79 -5.52
C LEU A 46 -8.93 24.19 -4.89
N PRO A 47 -10.09 24.65 -4.41
CA PRO A 47 -10.16 25.86 -3.60
C PRO A 47 -9.33 25.73 -2.31
N ALA A 48 -8.42 26.67 -2.08
CA ALA A 48 -7.45 26.59 -0.98
C ALA A 48 -8.10 26.48 0.41
N TYR A 49 -9.27 27.08 0.62
CA TYR A 49 -9.98 27.04 1.90
C TYR A 49 -10.51 25.64 2.27
N LEU A 50 -10.66 24.73 1.30
CA LEU A 50 -11.10 23.35 1.56
C LEU A 50 -9.97 22.46 2.07
N LEU A 51 -8.71 22.81 1.77
CA LEU A 51 -7.57 21.97 2.09
C LEU A 51 -7.43 21.67 3.60
N PRO A 52 -7.53 22.67 4.51
CA PRO A 52 -7.50 22.40 5.95
C PRO A 52 -8.64 21.49 6.40
N GLN A 53 -9.84 21.67 5.83
CA GLN A 53 -11.01 20.87 6.17
C GLN A 53 -10.82 19.41 5.75
N ILE A 54 -10.29 19.17 4.55
CA ILE A 54 -9.95 17.82 4.06
C ILE A 54 -8.94 17.15 5.00
N CYS A 55 -7.90 17.86 5.42
CA CYS A 55 -6.87 17.31 6.30
C CYS A 55 -7.45 16.90 7.66
N VAL A 56 -8.32 17.74 8.23
CA VAL A 56 -8.99 17.46 9.52
C VAL A 56 -9.94 16.27 9.41
N LEU A 57 -10.78 16.23 8.36
CA LEU A 57 -11.75 15.15 8.15
C LEU A 57 -11.07 13.79 7.94
N LEU A 58 -9.99 13.76 7.16
CA LEU A 58 -9.24 12.53 6.87
C LEU A 58 -8.22 12.18 7.97
N LYS A 59 -8.00 13.09 8.93
CA LYS A 59 -6.92 13.05 9.93
C LYS A 59 -5.56 12.76 9.28
N ASN A 60 -5.29 13.40 8.15
CA ASN A 60 -4.06 13.24 7.38
C ASN A 60 -3.61 14.61 6.84
N TYR A 61 -2.39 15.02 7.19
CA TYR A 61 -1.83 16.34 6.87
C TYR A 61 -0.76 16.29 5.77
N GLU A 62 -0.60 15.14 5.11
CA GLU A 62 0.42 14.93 4.08
C GLU A 62 0.30 15.91 2.90
N ALA A 63 -0.92 16.36 2.58
CA ALA A 63 -1.14 17.40 1.56
C ALA A 63 -0.63 18.78 2.01
N MET A 64 -0.72 19.10 3.31
CA MET A 64 -0.14 20.32 3.88
C MET A 64 1.39 20.21 3.95
N ASP A 65 1.91 19.08 4.40
CA ASP A 65 3.36 18.81 4.44
C ASP A 65 3.99 18.93 3.04
N PHE A 66 3.28 18.45 2.01
CA PHE A 66 3.68 18.63 0.62
C PHE A 66 3.77 20.12 0.24
N LEU A 67 2.76 20.94 0.56
CA LEU A 67 2.80 22.37 0.26
C LEU A 67 3.90 23.10 1.04
N GLU A 68 4.11 22.74 2.29
CA GLU A 68 5.19 23.26 3.12
C GLU A 68 6.57 22.93 2.55
N SER A 69 6.74 21.71 2.02
CA SER A 69 7.96 21.31 1.30
C SER A 69 8.21 22.12 0.04
N GLN A 70 7.16 22.43 -0.75
CA GLN A 70 7.27 23.28 -1.92
C GLN A 70 7.62 24.73 -1.55
N ALA A 71 7.16 25.20 -0.40
CA ALA A 71 7.48 26.52 0.13
C ALA A 71 8.84 26.59 0.85
N GLY A 72 9.58 25.48 0.95
CA GLY A 72 10.84 25.40 1.71
C GLY A 72 10.67 25.57 3.23
N ARG A 73 9.44 25.53 3.73
CA ARG A 73 9.09 25.72 5.15
C ARG A 73 8.95 24.35 5.82
N VAL A 74 10.06 23.67 6.03
CA VAL A 74 10.07 22.30 6.55
C VAL A 74 10.68 22.32 7.96
N ALA A 75 9.85 22.17 9.00
CA ALA A 75 10.30 22.23 10.40
C ALA A 75 11.27 21.08 10.76
N PHE A 76 11.09 19.92 10.13
CA PHE A 76 11.99 18.77 10.09
C PHE A 76 11.99 18.25 8.67
N LYS A 77 13.16 17.96 8.05
CA LYS A 77 13.19 17.31 6.73
C LYS A 77 12.22 16.13 6.79
N ILE A 78 11.12 16.21 6.03
CA ILE A 78 10.20 15.09 5.85
C ILE A 78 11.13 13.94 5.47
N PRO A 79 11.26 12.89 6.29
CA PRO A 79 12.07 11.75 5.89
C PRO A 79 11.47 11.36 4.55
N GLU A 80 12.29 11.32 3.49
CA GLU A 80 11.87 10.62 2.27
C GLU A 80 11.20 9.35 2.75
N PRO A 81 9.95 9.06 2.32
CA PRO A 81 9.18 7.95 2.83
C PRO A 81 10.14 6.79 2.84
N LEU A 82 10.57 6.38 4.06
CA LEU A 82 11.65 5.43 4.21
C LEU A 82 11.28 4.34 3.23
N PRO A 83 12.06 4.10 2.17
CA PRO A 83 11.77 2.99 1.33
C PRO A 83 11.87 1.83 2.31
N THR A 84 10.73 1.29 2.77
CA THR A 84 10.62 -0.13 3.04
C THR A 84 11.22 -0.69 1.78
N SER A 85 12.48 -1.11 1.92
CA SER A 85 13.48 -0.99 0.87
C SER A 85 12.86 -1.55 -0.39
N GLU A 86 12.97 -0.92 -1.57
CA GLU A 86 12.49 -1.56 -2.79
C GLU A 86 13.00 -3.02 -2.86
N LYS A 87 14.13 -3.31 -2.22
CA LYS A 87 14.66 -4.66 -1.99
C LYS A 87 13.79 -5.53 -1.07
N GLU A 88 13.24 -5.02 0.02
CA GLU A 88 12.30 -5.74 0.90
C GLU A 88 10.99 -6.07 0.18
N PHE A 89 10.40 -5.11 -0.55
CA PHE A 89 9.20 -5.39 -1.34
C PHE A 89 9.47 -6.33 -2.51
N ARG A 90 10.60 -6.17 -3.22
CA ARG A 90 11.02 -7.13 -4.25
C ARG A 90 11.29 -8.51 -3.68
N ALA A 91 11.88 -8.61 -2.48
CA ALA A 91 12.10 -9.89 -1.82
C ALA A 91 10.77 -10.57 -1.48
N ILE A 92 9.79 -9.82 -0.96
CA ILE A 92 8.43 -10.33 -0.72
C ILE A 92 7.76 -10.76 -2.03
N SER A 93 7.83 -9.94 -3.08
CA SER A 93 7.23 -10.27 -4.39
C SER A 93 7.87 -11.49 -5.04
N ASN A 94 9.19 -11.64 -4.96
CA ASN A 94 9.90 -12.83 -5.46
C ASN A 94 9.47 -14.08 -4.70
N LEU A 95 9.38 -14.00 -3.38
CA LEU A 95 8.98 -15.11 -2.52
C LEU A 95 7.52 -15.53 -2.76
N ILE A 96 6.61 -14.57 -2.99
CA ILE A 96 5.22 -14.88 -3.38
C ILE A 96 5.17 -15.58 -4.75
N ARG A 97 6.01 -15.15 -5.70
CA ARG A 97 6.09 -15.76 -7.03
C ARG A 97 6.62 -17.20 -6.94
N GLU A 98 7.69 -17.42 -6.18
CA GLU A 98 8.29 -18.74 -5.97
C GLU A 98 7.30 -19.72 -5.31
N VAL A 99 6.56 -19.27 -4.29
CA VAL A 99 5.47 -20.04 -3.68
C VAL A 99 4.37 -20.37 -4.70
N GLY A 100 4.00 -19.40 -5.54
CA GLY A 100 2.99 -19.60 -6.59
C GLY A 100 3.39 -20.64 -7.61
N GLU A 101 4.62 -20.55 -8.14
CA GLU A 101 5.20 -21.50 -9.10
C GLU A 101 5.31 -22.91 -8.50
N ALA A 102 5.68 -23.03 -7.22
CA ALA A 102 5.75 -24.31 -6.53
C ALA A 102 4.37 -24.95 -6.33
N LEU A 103 3.36 -24.16 -5.98
CA LEU A 103 1.98 -24.62 -5.83
C LEU A 103 1.35 -24.99 -7.17
N GLU A 104 1.65 -24.27 -8.24
CA GLU A 104 1.22 -24.60 -9.61
C GLU A 104 1.80 -25.95 -10.04
N SER A 105 3.10 -26.18 -9.80
CA SER A 105 3.71 -27.49 -10.06
C SER A 105 3.08 -28.63 -9.26
N VAL A 106 2.63 -28.38 -8.03
CA VAL A 106 1.92 -29.38 -7.21
C VAL A 106 0.52 -29.64 -7.76
N ALA A 107 -0.18 -28.60 -8.20
CA ALA A 107 -1.50 -28.71 -8.83
C ALA A 107 -1.45 -29.50 -10.14
N ASP A 108 -0.41 -29.30 -10.97
CA ASP A 108 -0.20 -30.06 -12.20
C ASP A 108 -0.02 -31.56 -11.92
N THR A 109 0.74 -31.90 -10.87
CA THR A 109 0.93 -33.29 -10.42
C THR A 109 -0.33 -33.91 -9.83
N LEU A 110 -1.32 -33.10 -9.42
CA LEU A 110 -2.61 -33.58 -8.90
C LEU A 110 -3.71 -33.58 -9.96
N ALA A 111 -3.44 -33.10 -11.18
CA ALA A 111 -4.46 -32.79 -12.19
C ALA A 111 -5.15 -34.02 -12.80
N ASP A 112 -4.46 -35.15 -12.87
CA ASP A 112 -5.01 -36.43 -13.35
C ASP A 112 -5.64 -37.28 -12.25
N GLY A 113 -5.55 -36.83 -10.99
CA GLY A 113 -6.15 -37.46 -9.82
C GLY A 113 -5.44 -38.71 -9.30
N VAL A 114 -4.25 -39.04 -9.82
CA VAL A 114 -3.44 -40.19 -9.40
C VAL A 114 -2.07 -39.69 -8.97
N VAL A 115 -1.64 -39.99 -7.73
CA VAL A 115 -0.31 -39.62 -7.26
C VAL A 115 0.58 -40.85 -7.25
N GLU A 116 1.56 -40.90 -8.15
CA GLU A 116 2.55 -41.97 -8.20
C GLU A 116 3.61 -41.83 -7.09
N GLU A 117 4.29 -42.92 -6.72
CA GLU A 117 5.32 -42.88 -5.66
C GLU A 117 6.46 -41.90 -6.00
N LYS A 118 6.80 -41.78 -7.29
CA LYS A 118 7.80 -40.83 -7.77
C LYS A 118 7.33 -39.38 -7.60
N GLU A 119 6.08 -39.10 -7.95
CA GLU A 119 5.44 -37.79 -7.80
C GLU A 119 5.30 -37.38 -6.34
N LEU A 120 4.95 -38.33 -5.46
CA LEU A 120 4.91 -38.10 -4.02
C LEU A 120 6.29 -37.68 -3.49
N ARG A 121 7.37 -38.37 -3.88
CA ARG A 121 8.75 -38.06 -3.46
C ARG A 121 9.22 -36.70 -3.97
N GLU A 122 8.72 -36.25 -5.11
CA GLU A 122 9.08 -34.95 -5.70
C GLU A 122 8.22 -33.80 -5.16
N THR A 123 6.95 -34.06 -4.83
CA THR A 123 5.96 -33.04 -4.48
C THR A 123 5.94 -32.71 -2.99
N VAL A 124 6.18 -33.69 -2.11
CA VAL A 124 6.23 -33.46 -0.66
C VAL A 124 7.32 -32.44 -0.26
N PRO A 125 8.57 -32.53 -0.75
CA PRO A 125 9.59 -31.53 -0.43
C PRO A 125 9.25 -30.12 -0.94
N LYS A 126 8.57 -30.00 -2.08
CA LYS A 126 8.11 -28.71 -2.62
C LYS A 126 7.05 -28.08 -1.71
N LEU A 127 6.11 -28.87 -1.22
CA LEU A 127 5.11 -28.44 -0.24
C LEU A 127 5.75 -28.00 1.08
N GLU A 128 6.74 -28.74 1.57
CA GLU A 128 7.49 -28.36 2.78
C GLU A 128 8.25 -27.04 2.60
N ALA A 129 8.87 -26.82 1.44
CA ALA A 129 9.53 -25.55 1.11
C ALA A 129 8.52 -24.39 1.12
N VAL A 130 7.35 -24.55 0.50
CA VAL A 130 6.27 -23.55 0.50
C VAL A 130 5.81 -23.21 1.92
N ILE A 131 5.68 -24.21 2.80
CA ILE A 131 5.30 -24.00 4.21
C ILE A 131 6.36 -23.16 4.93
N GLN A 132 7.64 -23.46 4.73
CA GLN A 132 8.74 -22.70 5.33
C GLN A 132 8.81 -21.25 4.84
N GLU A 133 8.59 -21.04 3.54
CA GLU A 133 8.55 -19.72 2.93
C GLU A 133 7.37 -18.89 3.44
N CYS A 134 6.18 -19.48 3.52
CA CYS A 134 5.00 -18.85 4.11
C CYS A 134 5.22 -18.45 5.58
N ALA A 135 5.88 -19.31 6.37
CA ALA A 135 6.24 -19.00 7.75
C ALA A 135 7.21 -17.82 7.84
N SER A 136 8.22 -17.79 6.97
CA SER A 136 9.20 -16.70 6.90
C SER A 136 8.54 -15.37 6.53
N LEU A 137 7.63 -15.37 5.56
CA LEU A 137 6.85 -14.19 5.18
C LEU A 137 6.00 -13.66 6.34
N LYS A 138 5.34 -14.55 7.09
CA LYS A 138 4.57 -14.18 8.28
C LYS A 138 5.43 -13.44 9.31
N TYR A 139 6.61 -13.98 9.64
CA TYR A 139 7.52 -13.34 10.59
C TYR A 139 7.97 -11.95 10.13
N LEU A 140 8.31 -11.81 8.84
CA LEU A 140 8.72 -10.53 8.26
C LEU A 140 7.61 -9.48 8.40
N LEU A 141 6.36 -9.83 8.09
CA LEU A 141 5.21 -8.93 8.23
C LEU A 141 4.96 -8.50 9.68
N GLU A 142 5.05 -9.43 10.63
CA GLU A 142 4.95 -9.12 12.06
C GLU A 142 6.05 -8.16 12.52
N GLU A 143 7.27 -8.32 12.01
CA GLU A 143 8.40 -7.46 12.36
C GLU A 143 8.23 -6.04 11.81
N ILE A 144 7.78 -5.91 10.55
CA ILE A 144 7.45 -4.62 9.95
C ILE A 144 6.38 -3.89 10.78
N TYR A 145 5.32 -4.58 11.17
CA TYR A 145 4.26 -4.01 12.02
C TYR A 145 4.80 -3.55 13.39
N LYS A 146 5.61 -4.39 14.07
CA LYS A 146 6.24 -4.05 15.36
C LYS A 146 7.15 -2.83 15.23
N ARG A 147 7.94 -2.70 14.15
CA ARG A 147 8.81 -1.55 13.88
C ARG A 147 8.01 -0.26 13.70
N ARG A 148 6.87 -0.30 12.99
CA ARG A 148 5.97 0.85 12.81
C ARG A 148 5.35 1.31 14.14
N LYS A 149 4.79 0.37 14.92
CA LYS A 149 4.17 0.65 16.23
C LYS A 149 5.16 1.24 17.25
N LYS A 150 6.45 0.86 17.19
CA LYS A 150 7.50 1.44 18.04
C LYS A 150 7.86 2.88 17.66
N LYS A 151 7.73 3.25 16.37
CA LYS A 151 7.98 4.63 15.90
C LYS A 151 6.84 5.59 16.27
N GLU A 152 5.59 5.12 16.31
CA GLU A 152 4.42 5.93 16.70
C GLU A 152 4.34 6.22 18.22
N LYS A 153 5.12 5.52 19.04
CA LYS A 153 5.17 5.70 20.51
C LYS A 153 6.32 6.60 21.00
N LYS A 154 7.21 7.04 20.11
CA LYS A 154 8.30 7.98 20.39
C LYS A 154 7.94 9.35 19.85
#